data_AF-A0A1Q2LFN8-F1
#
_entry.id   AF-A0A1Q2LFN8-F1
#
_cell.length_a   1.000
_cell.length_b   1.000
_cell.length_c   1.000
_cell.angle_alpha   90.00
_cell.angle_beta   90.00
_cell.angle_gamma   90.00
#
_symmetry.space_group_name_H-M   'P 1'
#
loop_
_entity.id
_entity.type
_entity.pdbx_description
1 polymer ?
#
loop_
_entity_poly.entity_id
_entity_poly.type
_entity_poly.pdbx_seq_one_letter_code
_entity_poly.pdbx_strand_id
1 'polypeptide(L)'
;MLAIIFFIVIPLVLFFYFKYNIGSIIVILFFLFIFYYTPYSFYLEPSYWQFRKMCKLNELPNTEEKYNKILGYFDTSLDTLDWEELNGRVEKLKQTNGWYKKNIFEYRTATDWKYKNSRIEMTILFFLAMSQR
;
A
#
# COMPACT_ATOMS: atom_id res chain seq x y z
N MET A 1 -18.35 -4.55 -6.90
CA MET A 1 -19.26 -5.34 -7.77
C MET A 1 -19.66 -4.56 -9.03
N LEU A 2 -20.22 -3.35 -8.92
CA LEU A 2 -20.55 -2.50 -10.09
C LEU A 2 -19.32 -2.13 -10.96
N ALA A 3 -18.18 -1.80 -10.34
CA ALA A 3 -16.95 -1.52 -11.06
C ALA A 3 -16.43 -2.73 -11.86
N ILE A 4 -16.53 -3.93 -11.30
CA ILE A 4 -16.10 -5.18 -11.97
C ILE A 4 -16.95 -5.41 -13.24
N ILE A 5 -18.26 -5.16 -13.15
CA ILE A 5 -19.18 -5.32 -14.28
C ILE A 5 -18.85 -4.31 -15.39
N PHE A 6 -18.61 -3.04 -15.03
CA PHE A 6 -18.32 -1.98 -16.01
C PHE A 6 -16.95 -2.08 -16.66
N PHE A 7 -15.91 -2.42 -15.90
CA PHE A 7 -14.53 -2.39 -16.37
C PHE A 7 -14.04 -3.74 -16.94
N ILE A 8 -14.70 -4.85 -16.60
CA ILE A 8 -14.27 -6.20 -17.02
C ILE A 8 -15.33 -6.88 -17.88
N VAL A 9 -16.58 -6.96 -17.40
CA VAL A 9 -17.61 -7.78 -18.08
C VAL A 9 -18.09 -7.14 -19.39
N ILE A 10 -18.49 -5.86 -19.37
CA ILE A 10 -18.96 -5.16 -20.57
C ILE A 10 -17.90 -5.14 -21.68
N PRO A 11 -16.65 -4.76 -21.39
CA PRO A 11 -15.60 -4.72 -22.41
C PRO A 11 -15.20 -6.10 -22.95
N LEU A 12 -15.25 -7.16 -22.12
CA LEU A 12 -15.03 -8.53 -22.56
C LEU A 12 -16.15 -9.02 -23.50
N VAL A 13 -17.41 -8.69 -23.21
CA VAL A 13 -18.53 -8.98 -24.11
C VAL A 13 -18.38 -8.22 -25.44
N LEU A 14 -18.00 -6.94 -25.41
CA LEU A 14 -17.73 -6.15 -26.61
C LEU A 14 -16.56 -6.71 -27.44
N PHE A 15 -15.52 -7.22 -26.79
CA PHE A 15 -14.39 -7.88 -27.45
C PHE A 15 -14.83 -9.12 -28.23
N PHE A 16 -15.69 -9.97 -27.64
CA PHE A 16 -16.26 -11.12 -28.34
C PHE A 16 -17.26 -10.71 -29.43
N TYR A 17 -17.97 -9.59 -29.26
CA TYR A 17 -18.91 -9.07 -30.25
C TYR A 17 -18.20 -8.51 -31.50
N PHE A 18 -17.09 -7.78 -31.35
CA PHE A 18 -16.33 -7.19 -32.46
C PHE A 18 -15.23 -8.11 -33.04
N LYS A 19 -15.35 -9.41 -32.77
CA LYS A 19 -14.37 -10.47 -33.10
C LYS A 19 -13.71 -10.26 -34.48
N TYR A 20 -12.39 -10.00 -34.44
CA TYR A 20 -11.47 -9.90 -35.60
C TYR A 20 -11.82 -8.86 -36.66
N ASN A 21 -12.21 -7.66 -36.23
CA ASN A 21 -12.31 -6.47 -37.09
C ASN A 21 -11.56 -5.29 -36.48
N ILE A 22 -11.44 -4.17 -37.20
CA ILE A 22 -10.80 -2.93 -36.72
C ILE A 22 -11.38 -2.47 -35.36
N GLY A 23 -12.66 -2.79 -35.10
CA GLY A 23 -13.33 -2.57 -33.83
C GLY A 23 -12.69 -3.28 -32.63
N SER A 24 -12.15 -4.50 -32.82
CA SER A 24 -11.44 -5.23 -31.76
C SER A 24 -10.14 -4.54 -31.34
N ILE A 25 -9.43 -3.89 -32.28
CA ILE A 25 -8.21 -3.13 -31.99
C ILE A 25 -8.55 -1.88 -31.16
N ILE A 26 -9.64 -1.19 -31.49
CA ILE A 26 -10.11 -0.02 -30.76
C ILE A 26 -10.47 -0.38 -29.31
N VAL A 27 -11.14 -1.51 -29.09
CA VAL A 27 -11.48 -2.00 -27.75
C VAL A 27 -10.20 -2.30 -26.94
N ILE A 28 -9.20 -2.96 -27.53
CA ILE A 28 -7.92 -3.23 -26.87
C ILE A 28 -7.20 -1.93 -26.49
N LEU A 29 -7.15 -0.94 -27.38
CA LEU A 29 -6.52 0.36 -27.10
C LEU A 29 -7.25 1.13 -26.00
N PHE A 30 -8.58 1.06 -25.96
CA PHE A 30 -9.38 1.65 -24.88
C PHE A 30 -9.08 1.01 -23.51
N PHE A 31 -8.89 -0.32 -23.46
CA PHE A 31 -8.44 -0.98 -22.23
C PHE A 31 -7.06 -0.50 -21.80
N LEU A 32 -6.09 -0.44 -22.71
CA LEU A 32 -4.74 0.04 -22.40
C LEU A 32 -4.77 1.47 -21.89
N PHE A 33 -5.63 2.32 -22.46
CA PHE A 33 -5.86 3.68 -21.98
C PHE A 33 -6.43 3.69 -20.55
N ILE A 34 -7.47 2.91 -20.27
CA ILE A 34 -8.02 2.80 -18.91
C ILE A 34 -6.92 2.33 -17.96
N PHE A 35 -6.22 1.24 -18.25
CA PHE A 35 -5.17 0.71 -17.36
C PHE A 35 -4.02 1.71 -17.13
N TYR A 36 -3.66 2.50 -18.14
CA TYR A 36 -2.61 3.52 -18.02
C TYR A 36 -3.05 4.72 -17.17
N TYR A 37 -4.32 5.14 -17.29
CA TYR A 37 -4.83 6.34 -16.61
C TYR A 37 -5.60 6.08 -15.31
N THR A 38 -6.07 4.85 -15.06
CA THR A 38 -6.53 4.47 -13.72
C THR A 38 -5.30 4.21 -12.88
N PRO A 39 -4.95 5.10 -11.94
CA PRO A 39 -3.81 4.85 -11.09
C PRO A 39 -4.11 3.57 -10.30
N TYR A 40 -3.11 2.69 -10.25
CA TYR A 40 -3.12 1.48 -9.41
C TYR A 40 -3.54 1.78 -7.95
N SER A 41 -3.44 3.04 -7.51
CA SER A 41 -3.92 3.53 -6.22
C SER A 41 -5.41 3.32 -5.98
N PHE A 42 -6.27 3.41 -7.00
CA PHE A 42 -7.74 3.28 -6.81
C PHE A 42 -8.15 1.87 -6.36
N TYR A 43 -7.33 0.86 -6.66
CA TYR A 43 -7.55 -0.53 -6.26
C TYR A 43 -6.78 -0.91 -4.97
N LEU A 44 -5.86 -0.07 -4.51
CA LEU A 44 -5.00 -0.31 -3.34
C LEU A 44 -5.35 0.59 -2.15
N GLU A 45 -6.26 1.55 -2.31
CA GLU A 45 -6.69 2.44 -1.24
C GLU A 45 -7.57 1.67 -0.23
N PRO A 46 -7.21 1.66 1.06
CA PRO A 46 -8.02 0.99 2.06
C PRO A 46 -9.39 1.67 2.14
N SER A 47 -10.46 0.87 2.27
CA SER A 47 -11.78 1.45 2.51
C SER A 47 -11.78 2.28 3.80
N TYR A 48 -12.69 3.26 3.90
CA TYR A 48 -12.86 4.08 5.10
C TYR A 48 -12.92 3.24 6.39
N TRP A 49 -13.63 2.10 6.37
CA TRP A 49 -13.75 1.21 7.53
C TRP A 49 -12.46 0.48 7.86
N GLN A 50 -11.69 0.08 6.85
CA GLN A 50 -10.36 -0.52 7.03
C GLN A 50 -9.40 0.51 7.62
N PHE A 51 -9.37 1.72 7.08
CA PHE A 51 -8.57 2.82 7.62
C PHE A 51 -8.98 3.16 9.06
N ARG A 52 -10.28 3.21 9.36
CA ARG A 52 -10.76 3.46 10.73
C ARG A 52 -10.32 2.37 11.72
N LYS A 53 -10.32 1.10 11.31
CA LYS A 53 -9.82 -0.01 12.15
C LYS A 53 -8.32 0.15 12.43
N MET A 54 -7.55 0.50 11.40
CA MET A 54 -6.13 0.79 11.52
C MET A 54 -5.85 1.92 12.52
N CYS A 55 -6.59 3.03 12.46
CA CYS A 55 -6.43 4.14 13.42
C CYS A 55 -6.69 3.70 14.87
N LYS A 56 -7.73 2.88 15.10
CA LYS A 56 -8.04 2.33 16.43
C LYS A 56 -6.95 1.42 16.97
N LEU A 57 -6.27 0.65 16.10
CA LEU A 57 -5.11 -0.15 16.51
C LEU A 57 -3.97 0.74 17.01
N ASN A 58 -3.83 1.95 16.46
CA ASN A 58 -2.77 2.85 16.89
C ASN A 58 -3.02 3.48 18.27
N GLU A 59 -4.29 3.59 18.68
CA GLU A 59 -4.69 4.09 20.01
C GLU A 59 -4.40 3.09 21.14
N LEU A 60 -4.05 1.84 20.82
CA LEU A 60 -3.66 0.85 21.80
C LEU A 60 -2.30 1.21 22.45
N PRO A 61 -2.06 0.81 23.72
CA PRO A 61 -0.76 0.95 24.34
C PRO A 61 0.29 0.16 23.57
N ASN A 62 1.55 0.60 23.62
CA ASN A 62 2.67 -0.05 22.92
C ASN A 62 3.07 -1.37 23.60
N THR A 63 2.20 -2.37 23.49
CA THR A 63 2.38 -3.74 23.97
C THR A 63 2.57 -4.69 22.81
N GLU A 64 3.07 -5.90 23.09
CA GLU A 64 3.20 -6.98 22.11
C GLU A 64 1.87 -7.25 21.37
N GLU A 65 0.74 -7.17 22.08
CA GLU A 65 -0.60 -7.34 21.51
C GLU A 65 -0.91 -6.32 20.41
N LYS A 66 -0.53 -5.04 20.60
CA LYS A 66 -0.69 -4.01 19.57
C LYS A 66 0.10 -4.37 18.33
N TYR A 67 1.37 -4.72 18.50
CA TYR A 67 2.24 -5.06 17.37
C TYR A 67 1.75 -6.30 16.63
N ASN A 68 1.36 -7.36 17.35
CA ASN A 68 0.81 -8.58 16.75
C ASN A 68 -0.49 -8.30 15.97
N LYS A 69 -1.36 -7.41 16.45
CA LYS A 69 -2.57 -7.01 15.73
C LYS A 69 -2.26 -6.19 14.47
N ILE A 70 -1.27 -5.31 14.52
CA ILE A 70 -0.83 -4.53 13.33
C ILE A 70 -0.22 -5.48 12.30
N LEU A 71 0.66 -6.38 12.71
CA LEU A 71 1.31 -7.35 11.83
C LEU A 71 0.29 -8.31 11.21
N GLY A 72 -0.68 -8.80 12.01
CA GLY A 72 -1.76 -9.64 11.51
C GLY A 72 -2.65 -8.97 10.46
N TYR A 73 -2.71 -7.63 10.42
CA TYR A 73 -3.41 -6.92 9.35
C TYR A 73 -2.72 -7.09 7.98
N PHE A 74 -1.41 -7.30 7.97
CA PHE A 74 -0.60 -7.49 6.77
C PHE A 74 -0.28 -8.97 6.51
N ASP A 75 -1.01 -9.89 7.15
CA ASP A 75 -0.77 -11.33 7.11
C ASP A 75 0.69 -11.70 7.47
N THR A 76 1.27 -10.97 8.43
CA THR A 76 2.63 -11.19 8.94
C THR A 76 2.63 -11.34 10.46
N SER A 77 3.76 -11.74 11.01
CA SER A 77 3.98 -11.96 12.45
C SER A 77 5.43 -11.61 12.80
N LEU A 78 5.72 -11.39 14.08
CA LEU A 78 7.09 -11.11 14.53
C LEU A 78 8.07 -12.22 14.14
N ASP A 79 7.63 -13.47 14.15
CA ASP A 79 8.46 -14.64 13.83
C ASP A 79 8.76 -14.79 12.34
N THR A 80 7.90 -14.23 11.48
CA THR A 80 8.03 -14.31 10.02
C THR A 80 8.67 -13.07 9.41
N LEU A 81 8.95 -12.03 10.20
CA LEU A 81 9.61 -10.83 9.70
C LEU A 81 11.09 -11.10 9.39
N ASP A 82 11.54 -10.63 8.23
CA ASP A 82 12.96 -10.58 7.90
C ASP A 82 13.63 -9.42 8.67
N TRP A 83 14.06 -9.72 9.89
CA TRP A 83 14.70 -8.75 10.78
C TRP A 83 16.04 -8.25 10.25
N GLU A 84 16.77 -9.07 9.50
CA GLU A 84 18.06 -8.71 8.93
C GLU A 84 17.87 -7.66 7.84
N GLU A 85 16.91 -7.89 6.94
CA GLU A 85 16.50 -6.92 5.92
C GLU A 85 15.98 -5.62 6.55
N LEU A 86 15.11 -5.71 7.56
CA LEU A 86 14.54 -4.53 8.22
C LEU A 86 15.61 -3.69 8.92
N ASN A 87 16.51 -4.33 9.67
CA ASN A 87 17.59 -3.63 10.36
C ASN A 87 18.58 -2.99 9.37
N GLY A 88 18.83 -3.63 8.23
CA GLY A 88 19.63 -3.05 7.16
C GLY A 88 19.01 -1.79 6.51
N ARG A 89 17.69 -1.61 6.64
CA ARG A 89 16.93 -0.49 6.07
C ARG A 89 16.67 0.64 7.07
N VAL A 90 16.98 0.47 8.35
CA VAL A 90 16.68 1.46 9.41
C VAL A 90 17.95 2.19 9.84
N GLU A 91 17.93 3.51 9.76
CA GLU A 91 18.99 4.39 10.26
C GLU A 91 18.52 5.11 11.52
N LYS A 92 19.32 5.04 12.59
CA LYS A 92 19.09 5.84 13.80
C LYS A 92 19.46 7.29 13.55
N LEU A 93 18.53 8.20 13.77
CA LEU A 93 18.72 9.63 13.59
C LEU A 93 19.62 10.20 14.69
N LYS A 94 20.57 11.05 14.30
CA LYS A 94 21.35 11.85 15.24
C LYS A 94 20.47 12.93 15.87
N GLN A 95 20.74 13.28 17.13
CA GLN A 95 20.00 14.35 17.83
C GLN A 95 20.09 15.71 17.13
N THR A 96 21.17 15.93 16.37
CA THR A 96 21.39 17.14 15.55
C THR A 96 20.56 17.16 14.27
N ASN A 97 19.87 16.08 13.92
CA ASN A 97 19.01 16.01 12.75
C ASN A 97 17.72 16.82 13.00
N GLY A 98 17.36 17.72 12.08
CA GLY A 98 16.18 18.58 12.24
C GLY A 98 14.84 17.85 12.35
N TRP A 99 14.80 16.56 12.00
CA TRP A 99 13.61 15.72 12.13
C TRP A 99 13.58 14.90 13.43
N TYR A 100 14.71 14.83 14.15
CA TYR A 100 14.83 14.03 15.37
C TYR A 100 13.89 14.57 16.46
N LYS A 101 13.08 13.68 17.02
CA LYS A 101 12.25 13.99 18.20
C LYS A 101 12.33 12.83 19.18
N LYS A 102 12.90 13.08 20.36
CA LYS A 102 13.08 12.06 21.39
C LYS A 102 11.75 11.36 21.71
N ASN A 103 11.77 10.03 21.77
CA ASN A 103 10.64 9.12 21.99
C ASN A 103 9.52 9.17 20.93
N ILE A 104 9.70 9.89 19.82
CA ILE A 104 8.65 10.07 18.79
C ILE A 104 9.22 9.74 17.40
N PHE A 105 10.39 10.28 17.07
CA PHE A 105 11.03 10.11 15.78
C PHE A 105 12.55 9.98 15.94
N GLU A 106 12.99 8.76 16.26
CA GLU A 106 14.41 8.44 16.50
C GLU A 106 15.03 7.63 15.36
N TYR A 107 14.21 7.08 14.46
CA TYR A 107 14.63 6.20 13.39
C TYR A 107 14.03 6.67 12.07
N ARG A 108 14.79 6.50 10.99
CA ARG A 108 14.35 6.74 9.62
C ARG A 108 14.57 5.46 8.81
N THR A 109 13.63 5.13 7.94
CA THR A 109 13.80 4.06 6.96
C THR A 109 14.46 4.61 5.70
N ALA A 110 15.52 3.97 5.23
CA ALA A 110 16.12 4.24 3.93
C ALA A 110 15.18 3.70 2.83
N THR A 111 14.25 4.53 2.36
CA THR A 111 13.48 4.23 1.15
C THR A 111 14.37 4.52 -0.06
N ASP A 112 15.15 3.52 -0.46
CA ASP A 112 15.84 3.61 -1.74
C ASP A 112 14.78 3.65 -2.86
N TRP A 113 14.91 4.57 -3.83
CA TRP A 113 13.92 4.78 -4.91
C TRP A 113 13.68 3.52 -5.77
N LYS A 114 14.56 2.52 -5.61
CA LYS A 114 14.53 1.20 -6.24
C LYS A 114 13.38 0.29 -5.73
N TYR A 115 12.78 0.57 -4.57
CA TYR A 115 11.71 -0.25 -3.97
C TYR A 115 10.31 0.38 -4.04
N LYS A 116 10.04 1.20 -5.08
CA LYS A 116 8.71 1.77 -5.42
C LYS A 116 7.67 0.70 -5.81
N ASN A 117 7.43 -0.28 -4.93
CA ASN A 117 6.16 -0.98 -4.93
C ASN A 117 5.22 -0.14 -4.06
N SER A 118 4.15 0.38 -4.64
CA SER A 118 3.21 1.30 -3.97
C SER A 118 2.69 0.74 -2.65
N ARG A 119 2.61 -0.59 -2.52
CA ARG A 119 2.23 -1.28 -1.29
C ARG A 119 3.27 -1.14 -0.16
N ILE A 120 4.56 -1.22 -0.47
CA ILE A 120 5.65 -1.05 0.52
C ILE A 120 5.72 0.42 0.94
N GLU A 121 5.59 1.34 -0.02
CA GLU A 121 5.55 2.77 0.25
C GLU A 121 4.36 3.16 1.15
N MET A 122 3.17 2.64 0.87
CA MET A 122 1.99 2.83 1.72
C MET A 122 2.17 2.22 3.12
N THR A 123 2.81 1.05 3.20
CA THR A 123 3.10 0.40 4.49
C THR A 123 4.07 1.24 5.32
N ILE A 124 5.13 1.77 4.70
CA ILE A 124 6.11 2.65 5.35
C ILE A 124 5.48 3.98 5.77
N LEU A 125 4.70 4.62 4.90
CA LEU A 125 3.95 5.84 5.22
C LEU A 125 2.99 5.61 6.39
N PHE A 126 2.33 4.45 6.42
CA PHE A 126 1.47 4.06 7.53
C PHE A 126 2.26 3.92 8.84
N PHE A 127 3.38 3.18 8.84
CA PHE A 127 4.24 3.05 10.03
C PHE A 127 4.82 4.39 10.51
N LEU A 128 5.21 5.28 9.60
CA LEU A 128 5.68 6.62 9.92
C LEU A 128 4.57 7.48 10.53
N ALA A 129 3.35 7.45 9.97
CA ALA A 129 2.20 8.14 10.54
C ALA A 129 1.82 7.61 11.93
N MET A 130 2.06 6.32 12.17
CA MET A 130 1.81 5.69 13.47
C MET A 130 2.86 6.08 14.53
N SER A 131 4.11 6.37 14.12
CA SER A 131 5.18 6.82 15.02
C SER A 131 5.06 8.28 15.45
N GLN A 132 4.30 9.10 14.70
CA GLN A 132 4.20 10.55 14.93
C GLN A 132 3.18 10.95 16.03
N ARG A 133 2.55 10.00 16.73
CA ARG A 133 1.58 10.25 17.81
C ARG A 133 1.86 9.41 19.06
#